data_AF-A0A963TMP0-F1
#
_entry.id   AF-A0A963TMP0-F1
#
_cell.length_a   1.000
_cell.length_b   1.000
_cell.length_c   1.000
_cell.angle_alpha   90.00
_cell.angle_beta   90.00
_cell.angle_gamma   90.00
#
_symmetry.space_group_name_H-M   'P 1'
#
loop_
_entity.id
_entity.type
_entity.pdbx_description
1 polymer ?
#
loop_
_entity_poly.entity_id
_entity_poly.type
_entity_poly.pdbx_seq_one_letter_code
_entity_poly.pdbx_strand_id
1 'polypeptide(L)'
;MTQPAAQIVTRFAPSPTGYLHIGGARTALFNWLFARGRGGRFLLRIEDTDRERSTPEATEAILRGLKWLGLDWDGDVVSQFEGRERHAEVAREMLARGHAYKCFSTQEEIEAFREAARAEGRSTLFQSPWRDADPATHPDAPHVIRLKAPREGVTVIEDKVQGTVTFRNDQLDDMVCLRSDGTPTYMLAVVVDDHDMGVTHVIRGDDHLNNAARQTQVYNAMGWTVPVWAHIPLIHGPDGKKLSKRHGAVG
;
A
#
# COMPACT_ATOMS: atom_id res chain seq x y z
N MET A 1 -27.45 -4.60 -24.20
CA MET A 1 -27.61 -4.42 -22.74
C MET A 1 -26.28 -3.89 -22.22
N THR A 2 -26.22 -2.60 -21.88
CA THR A 2 -25.06 -2.01 -21.20
C THR A 2 -24.99 -2.63 -19.81
N GLN A 3 -23.84 -3.24 -19.45
CA GLN A 3 -23.59 -3.59 -18.06
C GLN A 3 -23.83 -2.34 -17.20
N PRO A 4 -24.57 -2.45 -16.07
CA PRO A 4 -24.64 -1.34 -15.14
C PRO A 4 -23.22 -0.93 -14.78
N ALA A 5 -22.91 0.37 -14.87
CA ALA A 5 -21.60 0.87 -14.49
C ALA A 5 -21.30 0.40 -13.06
N ALA A 6 -20.14 -0.24 -12.86
CA ALA A 6 -19.75 -0.72 -11.54
C ALA A 6 -19.82 0.43 -10.52
N GLN A 7 -20.45 0.17 -9.37
CA GLN A 7 -20.63 1.18 -8.34
C GLN A 7 -19.26 1.73 -7.90
N ILE A 8 -19.13 3.06 -7.84
CA ILE A 8 -17.91 3.71 -7.36
C ILE A 8 -17.73 3.39 -5.88
N VAL A 9 -16.57 2.87 -5.52
CA VAL A 9 -16.12 2.68 -4.14
C VAL A 9 -14.75 3.34 -3.97
N THR A 10 -14.66 4.24 -3.00
CA THR A 10 -13.43 4.91 -2.56
C THR A 10 -13.18 4.61 -1.09
N ARG A 11 -11.97 4.89 -0.59
CA ARG A 11 -11.67 4.75 0.84
C ARG A 11 -10.67 5.77 1.36
N PHE A 12 -10.89 6.24 2.57
CA PHE A 12 -9.84 6.90 3.34
C PHE A 12 -9.17 5.86 4.26
N ALA A 13 -7.85 5.76 4.16
CA ALA A 13 -7.06 4.73 4.86
C ALA A 13 -5.94 5.35 5.74
N PRO A 14 -6.25 6.06 6.83
CA PRO A 14 -5.24 6.69 7.67
C PRO A 14 -4.60 5.70 8.65
N SER A 15 -3.29 5.83 8.88
CA SER A 15 -2.64 5.19 10.04
C SER A 15 -2.81 6.06 11.29
N PRO A 16 -3.28 5.50 12.43
CA PRO A 16 -3.65 6.27 13.63
C PRO A 16 -2.42 6.67 14.47
N THR A 17 -1.52 7.45 13.88
CA THR A 17 -0.25 7.90 14.48
C THR A 17 -0.32 9.32 15.07
N GLY A 18 -1.53 9.78 15.40
CA GLY A 18 -1.82 11.13 15.91
C GLY A 18 -3.06 11.74 15.25
N TYR A 19 -3.15 13.08 15.26
CA TYR A 19 -4.30 13.82 14.73
C TYR A 19 -4.46 13.73 13.21
N LEU A 20 -5.69 13.90 12.75
CA LEU A 20 -6.03 14.08 11.34
C LEU A 20 -5.49 15.43 10.84
N HIS A 21 -4.32 15.41 10.20
CA HIS A 21 -3.74 16.62 9.62
C HIS A 21 -4.49 17.05 8.35
N ILE A 22 -4.33 18.33 7.97
CA ILE A 22 -5.03 18.95 6.83
C ILE A 22 -4.84 18.20 5.49
N GLY A 23 -3.64 17.66 5.23
CA GLY A 23 -3.39 16.82 4.05
C GLY A 23 -4.21 15.53 4.04
N GLY A 24 -4.38 14.90 5.21
CA GLY A 24 -5.24 13.73 5.38
C GLY A 24 -6.71 14.10 5.23
N ALA A 25 -7.15 15.19 5.87
CA ALA A 25 -8.52 15.72 5.72
C ALA A 25 -8.87 16.04 4.27
N ARG A 26 -7.95 16.67 3.51
CA ARG A 26 -8.14 16.94 2.07
C ARG A 26 -8.25 15.65 1.25
N THR A 27 -7.46 14.63 1.60
CA THR A 27 -7.54 13.31 0.95
C THR A 27 -8.89 12.64 1.22
N ALA A 28 -9.35 12.66 2.48
CA ALA A 28 -10.67 12.17 2.86
C ALA A 28 -11.78 12.92 2.11
N LEU A 29 -11.71 14.25 2.06
CA LEU A 29 -12.66 15.11 1.34
C LEU A 29 -12.74 14.75 -0.15
N PHE A 30 -11.63 14.53 -0.84
CA PHE A 30 -11.66 14.15 -2.26
C PHE A 30 -12.25 12.77 -2.50
N ASN A 31 -11.95 11.79 -1.64
CA ASN A 31 -12.58 10.47 -1.71
C ASN A 31 -14.10 10.60 -1.50
N TRP A 32 -14.51 11.31 -0.44
CA TRP A 32 -15.91 11.57 -0.11
C TRP A 32 -16.66 12.26 -1.25
N LEU A 33 -16.14 13.39 -1.76
CA LEU A 33 -16.74 14.13 -2.88
C LEU A 33 -16.84 13.27 -4.14
N PHE A 34 -15.80 12.48 -4.45
CA PHE A 34 -15.79 11.64 -5.65
C PHE A 34 -16.85 10.55 -5.58
N ALA A 35 -16.97 9.88 -4.43
CA ALA A 35 -18.01 8.88 -4.18
C ALA A 35 -19.40 9.50 -4.17
N ARG A 36 -19.66 10.50 -3.31
CA ARG A 36 -20.99 11.12 -3.16
C ARG A 36 -21.48 11.76 -4.46
N GLY A 37 -20.60 12.46 -5.18
CA GLY A 37 -20.92 13.06 -6.48
C GLY A 37 -21.24 12.06 -7.60
N ARG A 38 -21.06 10.75 -7.37
CA ARG A 38 -21.35 9.67 -8.33
C ARG A 38 -22.31 8.61 -7.79
N GLY A 39 -22.96 8.88 -6.64
CA GLY A 39 -23.82 7.89 -5.98
C GLY A 39 -23.06 6.64 -5.52
N GLY A 40 -21.76 6.77 -5.28
CA GLY A 40 -20.87 5.71 -4.82
C GLY A 40 -20.76 5.63 -3.30
N ARG A 41 -19.87 4.74 -2.86
CA ARG A 41 -19.56 4.49 -1.45
C ARG A 41 -18.20 5.08 -1.07
N PHE A 42 -18.15 5.69 0.11
CA PHE A 42 -16.94 6.16 0.76
C PHE A 42 -16.71 5.36 2.03
N LEU A 43 -15.65 4.55 2.03
CA LEU A 43 -15.32 3.65 3.14
C LEU A 43 -14.21 4.23 4.02
N LEU A 44 -14.15 3.78 5.27
CA LEU A 44 -13.09 4.13 6.21
C LEU A 44 -12.36 2.88 6.69
N ARG A 45 -11.04 2.87 6.52
CA ARG A 45 -10.15 1.80 7.01
C ARG A 45 -9.03 2.39 7.86
N ILE A 46 -8.83 1.90 9.07
CA ILE A 46 -7.74 2.34 9.94
C ILE A 46 -6.55 1.40 9.73
N GLU A 47 -5.41 1.96 9.33
CA GLU A 47 -4.17 1.21 9.10
C GLU A 47 -3.38 1.06 10.42
N ASP A 48 -3.92 0.24 11.32
CA ASP A 48 -3.46 0.03 12.71
C ASP A 48 -2.52 -1.17 12.89
N THR A 49 -1.80 -1.55 11.82
CA THR A 49 -0.84 -2.67 11.86
C THR A 49 0.37 -2.40 12.76
N ASP A 50 0.72 -1.13 12.94
CA ASP A 50 1.78 -0.72 13.86
C ASP A 50 1.20 -0.44 15.24
N ARG A 51 1.18 -1.46 16.10
CA ARG A 51 0.53 -1.42 17.42
C ARG A 51 1.22 -0.48 18.41
N GLU A 52 2.49 -0.17 18.23
CA GLU A 52 3.21 0.79 19.09
C GLU A 52 2.77 2.22 18.79
N ARG A 53 2.53 2.54 17.52
CA ARG A 53 2.12 3.89 17.09
C ARG A 53 0.60 4.07 17.00
N SER A 54 -0.16 2.97 16.99
CA SER A 54 -1.61 2.99 16.82
C SER A 54 -2.33 2.92 18.16
N THR A 55 -2.83 4.06 18.63
CA THR A 55 -3.59 4.12 19.90
C THR A 55 -5.08 4.32 19.65
N PRO A 56 -5.96 3.77 20.52
CA PRO A 56 -7.40 4.03 20.44
C PRO A 56 -7.74 5.53 20.44
N GLU A 57 -6.98 6.34 21.17
CA GLU A 57 -7.17 7.79 21.25
C GLU A 57 -6.86 8.47 19.91
N ALA A 58 -5.83 8.02 19.20
CA ALA A 58 -5.48 8.55 17.88
C ALA A 58 -6.53 8.15 16.84
N THR A 59 -7.02 6.91 16.88
CA THR A 59 -8.16 6.47 16.04
C THR A 59 -9.38 7.34 16.31
N GLU A 60 -9.78 7.51 17.57
CA GLU A 60 -10.94 8.33 17.93
C GLU A 60 -10.74 9.81 17.51
N ALA A 61 -9.54 10.36 17.63
CA ALA A 61 -9.24 11.71 17.15
C ALA A 61 -9.48 11.86 15.64
N ILE A 62 -9.11 10.86 14.83
CA ILE A 62 -9.41 10.82 13.39
C ILE A 62 -10.93 10.78 13.16
N LEU A 63 -11.65 9.89 13.85
CA LEU A 63 -13.10 9.74 13.70
C LEU A 63 -13.85 11.04 14.06
N ARG A 64 -13.47 11.70 15.14
CA ARG A 64 -14.04 12.99 15.53
C ARG A 64 -13.75 14.07 14.50
N GLY A 65 -12.53 14.13 13.96
CA GLY A 65 -12.16 15.09 12.92
C GLY A 65 -13.00 14.94 11.66
N LEU A 66 -13.20 13.71 11.18
CA LEU A 66 -14.05 13.41 10.02
C LEU A 66 -15.52 13.81 10.27
N LYS A 67 -16.07 13.46 11.45
CA LYS A 67 -17.44 13.85 11.84
C LYS A 67 -17.61 15.36 11.91
N TRP A 68 -16.64 16.08 12.48
CA TRP A 68 -16.68 17.55 12.57
C TRP A 68 -16.66 18.21 11.19
N LEU A 69 -15.89 17.65 10.24
CA LEU A 69 -15.87 18.10 8.84
C LEU A 69 -17.14 17.73 8.05
N GLY A 70 -18.06 16.95 8.63
CA GLY A 70 -19.24 16.45 7.92
C GLY A 70 -18.94 15.37 6.89
N LEU A 71 -17.80 14.66 7.03
CA LEU A 71 -17.39 13.57 6.14
C LEU A 71 -17.87 12.23 6.72
N ASP A 72 -19.13 11.90 6.51
CA ASP A 72 -19.70 10.60 6.84
C ASP A 72 -19.13 9.49 5.94
N TRP A 73 -19.14 8.24 6.40
CA TRP A 73 -18.68 7.07 5.64
C TRP A 73 -19.72 5.95 5.67
N ASP A 74 -19.66 5.07 4.68
CA ASP A 74 -20.61 3.97 4.49
C ASP A 74 -20.09 2.67 5.13
N GLY A 75 -20.95 2.01 5.90
CA GLY A 75 -20.62 0.77 6.60
C GLY A 75 -19.73 0.99 7.82
N ASP A 76 -19.13 -0.10 8.29
CA ASP A 76 -18.30 -0.09 9.50
C ASP A 76 -16.89 0.41 9.22
N VAL A 77 -16.24 0.90 10.28
CA VAL A 77 -14.81 1.23 10.24
C VAL A 77 -14.02 -0.07 10.26
N VAL A 78 -13.19 -0.29 9.24
CA VAL A 78 -12.39 -1.51 9.12
C VAL A 78 -11.04 -1.34 9.81
N SER A 79 -10.65 -2.27 10.69
CA SER A 79 -9.28 -2.39 11.19
C SER A 79 -8.44 -3.23 10.23
N GLN A 80 -7.30 -2.71 9.77
CA GLN A 80 -6.38 -3.47 8.93
C GLN A 80 -5.71 -4.60 9.75
N PHE A 81 -5.45 -4.38 11.03
CA PHE A 81 -4.88 -5.40 11.90
C PHE A 81 -5.78 -6.63 12.09
N GLU A 82 -7.11 -6.43 12.12
CA GLU A 82 -8.08 -7.53 12.18
C GLU A 82 -8.02 -8.41 10.92
N GLY A 83 -7.66 -7.84 9.76
CA GLY A 83 -7.49 -8.53 8.49
C GLY A 83 -6.17 -9.30 8.31
N ARG A 84 -5.24 -9.26 9.28
CA ARG A 84 -3.87 -9.80 9.12
C ARG A 84 -3.81 -11.27 8.68
N GLU A 85 -4.74 -12.10 9.15
CA GLU A 85 -4.78 -13.53 8.78
C GLU A 85 -5.17 -13.69 7.30
N ARG A 86 -6.12 -12.88 6.83
CA ARG A 86 -6.51 -12.82 5.42
C ARG A 86 -5.37 -12.32 4.55
N HIS A 87 -4.60 -11.34 5.00
CA HIS A 87 -3.41 -10.88 4.28
C HIS A 87 -2.35 -12.00 4.19
N ALA A 88 -2.09 -12.70 5.30
CA ALA A 88 -1.16 -13.81 5.33
C ALA A 88 -1.60 -14.98 4.44
N GLU A 89 -2.90 -15.27 4.39
CA GLU A 89 -3.51 -16.23 3.45
C GLU A 89 -3.17 -15.88 2.00
N VAL A 90 -3.41 -14.62 1.58
CA VAL A 90 -3.12 -14.16 0.22
C VAL A 90 -1.63 -14.27 -0.12
N ALA A 91 -0.73 -13.97 0.82
CA ALA A 91 0.70 -14.16 0.61
C ALA A 91 1.06 -15.62 0.32
N ARG A 92 0.45 -16.56 1.07
CA ARG A 92 0.64 -18.00 0.87
C ARG A 92 -0.02 -18.48 -0.42
N GLU A 93 -1.13 -17.89 -0.83
CA GLU A 93 -1.76 -18.17 -2.12
C GLU A 93 -0.85 -17.74 -3.28
N MET A 94 -0.29 -16.52 -3.24
CA MET A 94 0.69 -16.08 -4.25
C MET A 94 1.89 -17.03 -4.32
N LEU A 95 2.36 -17.53 -3.18
CA LEU A 95 3.45 -18.52 -3.11
C LEU A 95 3.03 -19.83 -3.80
N ALA A 96 1.84 -20.35 -3.48
CA ALA A 96 1.32 -21.57 -4.09
C ALA A 96 1.11 -21.43 -5.61
N ARG A 97 0.77 -20.24 -6.08
CA ARG A 97 0.57 -19.92 -7.52
C ARG A 97 1.86 -19.57 -8.26
N GLY A 98 3.02 -19.58 -7.58
CA GLY A 98 4.32 -19.27 -8.19
C GLY A 98 4.58 -17.79 -8.46
N HIS A 99 3.71 -16.90 -7.95
CA HIS A 99 3.87 -15.45 -8.02
C HIS A 99 4.61 -14.85 -6.81
N ALA A 100 4.95 -15.69 -5.83
CA ALA A 100 5.81 -15.34 -4.71
C ALA A 100 6.77 -16.50 -4.42
N TYR A 101 7.81 -16.24 -3.63
CA TYR A 101 8.82 -17.23 -3.27
C TYR A 101 9.30 -17.03 -1.82
N LYS A 102 9.83 -18.10 -1.24
CA LYS A 102 10.45 -18.07 0.09
C LYS A 102 11.86 -17.50 -0.01
N CYS A 103 12.20 -16.54 0.85
CA CYS A 103 13.55 -16.00 0.95
C CYS A 103 14.09 -16.23 2.36
N PHE A 104 15.19 -16.96 2.44
CA PHE A 104 15.88 -17.29 3.70
C PHE A 104 17.07 -16.36 3.97
N SER A 105 17.31 -15.38 3.10
CA SER A 105 18.41 -14.43 3.32
C SER A 105 18.22 -13.62 4.59
N THR A 106 19.28 -13.50 5.37
CA THR A 106 19.26 -12.80 6.65
C THR A 106 19.30 -11.29 6.45
N GLN A 107 18.93 -10.52 7.48
CA GLN A 107 19.04 -9.06 7.44
C GLN A 107 20.51 -8.61 7.28
N GLU A 108 21.45 -9.35 7.87
CA GLU A 108 22.89 -9.09 7.76
C GLU A 108 23.39 -9.28 6.32
N GLU A 109 22.97 -10.36 5.65
CA GLU A 109 23.31 -10.61 4.25
C GLU A 109 22.75 -9.51 3.32
N ILE A 110 21.51 -9.09 3.56
CA ILE A 110 20.86 -8.03 2.77
C ILE A 110 21.58 -6.69 2.99
N GLU A 111 21.98 -6.37 4.22
CA GLU A 111 22.69 -5.12 4.49
C GLU A 111 24.11 -5.15 3.93
N ALA A 112 24.83 -6.27 4.06
CA ALA A 112 26.13 -6.46 3.42
C ALA A 112 26.05 -6.28 1.90
N PHE A 113 25.02 -6.84 1.25
CA PHE A 113 24.76 -6.61 -0.18
C PHE A 113 24.59 -5.12 -0.51
N ARG A 114 23.83 -4.38 0.31
CA ARG A 114 23.55 -2.95 0.11
C ARG A 114 24.78 -2.08 0.35
N GLU A 115 25.57 -2.37 1.37
CA GLU A 115 26.83 -1.68 1.65
C GLU A 115 27.83 -1.85 0.49
N ALA A 116 28.02 -3.09 0.02
CA ALA A 116 28.83 -3.35 -1.16
C ALA A 116 28.28 -2.63 -2.41
N ALA A 117 26.95 -2.63 -2.58
CA ALA A 117 26.31 -1.94 -3.70
C ALA A 117 26.58 -0.43 -3.71
N ARG A 118 26.48 0.20 -2.53
CA ARG A 118 26.76 1.63 -2.34
C ARG A 118 28.23 1.94 -2.62
N ALA A 119 29.15 1.12 -2.09
CA ALA A 119 30.58 1.29 -2.30
C ALA A 119 31.00 1.19 -3.77
N GLU A 120 30.32 0.33 -4.54
CA GLU A 120 30.57 0.10 -5.97
C GLU A 120 29.74 1.02 -6.90
N GLY A 121 28.87 1.87 -6.35
CA GLY A 121 27.98 2.73 -7.14
C GLY A 121 26.93 1.99 -7.97
N ARG A 122 26.58 0.75 -7.59
CA ARG A 122 25.55 -0.07 -8.25
C ARG A 122 24.20 -0.01 -7.50
N SER A 123 23.16 -0.60 -8.10
CA SER A 123 21.82 -0.63 -7.51
C SER A 123 21.79 -1.36 -6.17
N THR A 124 21.08 -0.79 -5.19
CA THR A 124 20.83 -1.38 -3.86
C THR A 124 19.59 -2.28 -3.82
N LEU A 125 18.94 -2.52 -4.97
CA LEU A 125 17.81 -3.44 -5.08
C LEU A 125 18.30 -4.87 -4.86
N PHE A 126 17.87 -5.45 -3.74
CA PHE A 126 18.27 -6.77 -3.33
C PHE A 126 17.62 -7.83 -4.21
N GLN A 127 18.41 -8.50 -5.03
CA GLN A 127 18.00 -9.66 -5.79
C GLN A 127 18.27 -10.92 -4.98
N SER A 128 17.22 -11.48 -4.37
CA SER A 128 17.36 -12.65 -3.53
C SER A 128 17.87 -13.85 -4.33
N PRO A 129 18.88 -14.59 -3.84
CA PRO A 129 19.34 -15.83 -4.47
C PRO A 129 18.27 -16.93 -4.40
N TRP A 130 17.26 -16.78 -3.54
CA TRP A 130 16.18 -17.76 -3.33
C TRP A 130 15.03 -17.67 -4.33
N ARG A 131 15.02 -16.67 -5.23
CA ARG A 131 13.90 -16.41 -6.16
C ARG A 131 13.56 -17.59 -7.06
N ASP A 132 14.60 -18.25 -7.53
CA ASP A 132 14.55 -19.35 -8.50
C ASP A 132 15.31 -20.58 -7.97
N ALA A 133 15.59 -20.62 -6.66
CA ALA A 133 16.21 -21.77 -6.01
C ALA A 133 15.26 -22.98 -6.03
N ASP A 134 15.83 -24.18 -6.11
CA ASP A 134 15.06 -25.42 -6.02
C ASP A 134 14.46 -25.53 -4.61
N PRO A 135 13.13 -25.72 -4.47
CA PRO A 135 12.51 -25.94 -3.18
C PRO A 135 13.13 -27.09 -2.36
N ALA A 136 13.76 -28.08 -3.01
CA ALA A 136 14.48 -29.17 -2.34
C ALA A 136 15.75 -28.70 -1.61
N THR A 137 16.32 -27.55 -1.97
CA THR A 137 17.50 -26.97 -1.31
C THR A 137 17.14 -25.96 -0.23
N HIS A 138 15.85 -25.76 0.04
CA HIS A 138 15.43 -24.85 1.10
C HIS A 138 15.86 -25.36 2.48
N PRO A 139 16.50 -24.53 3.31
CA PRO A 139 16.84 -24.91 4.66
C PRO A 139 15.59 -24.95 5.54
N ASP A 140 15.66 -25.72 6.62
CA ASP A 140 14.69 -25.62 7.72
C ASP A 140 15.02 -24.40 8.59
N ALA A 141 14.71 -23.20 8.06
CA ALA A 141 14.98 -21.93 8.71
C ALA A 141 13.81 -20.93 8.52
N PRO A 142 13.69 -19.92 9.40
CA PRO A 142 12.74 -18.84 9.19
C PRO A 142 12.94 -18.18 7.83
N HIS A 143 11.83 -17.85 7.16
CA HIS A 143 11.84 -17.21 5.85
C HIS A 143 10.77 -16.14 5.76
N VAL A 144 11.00 -15.19 4.87
CA VAL A 144 9.96 -14.25 4.42
C VAL A 144 9.35 -14.74 3.11
N ILE A 145 8.14 -14.31 2.80
CA ILE A 145 7.54 -14.47 1.47
C ILE A 145 7.74 -13.17 0.71
N ARG A 146 8.41 -13.23 -0.45
CA ARG A 146 8.61 -12.11 -1.36
C ARG A 146 7.77 -12.28 -2.62
N LEU A 147 7.24 -11.17 -3.13
CA LEU A 147 6.65 -11.13 -4.46
C LEU A 147 7.71 -11.51 -5.50
N LYS A 148 7.35 -12.33 -6.49
CA LYS A 148 8.17 -12.65 -7.66
C LYS A 148 7.89 -11.61 -8.76
N ALA A 149 8.39 -10.39 -8.58
CA ALA A 149 8.10 -9.30 -9.50
C ALA A 149 8.77 -9.53 -10.88
N PRO A 150 8.21 -8.98 -11.97
CA PRO A 150 8.89 -8.93 -13.25
C PRO A 150 10.21 -8.15 -13.10
N ARG A 151 11.27 -8.61 -13.77
CA ARG A 151 12.58 -7.93 -13.79
C ARG A 151 12.83 -7.13 -15.07
N GLU A 152 12.08 -7.42 -16.12
CA GLU A 152 12.21 -6.80 -17.44
C GLU A 152 10.90 -6.12 -17.85
N GLY A 153 10.98 -5.24 -18.84
CA GLY A 153 9.85 -4.45 -19.29
C GLY A 153 9.50 -3.31 -18.33
N VAL A 154 8.23 -2.91 -18.35
CA VAL A 154 7.74 -1.76 -17.59
C VAL A 154 6.44 -2.05 -16.86
N THR A 155 6.22 -1.35 -15.76
CA THR A 155 4.92 -1.20 -15.10
C THR A 155 4.37 0.17 -15.42
N VAL A 156 3.19 0.24 -16.03
CA VAL A 156 2.53 1.50 -16.37
C VAL A 156 1.40 1.77 -15.38
N ILE A 157 1.38 2.97 -14.83
CA ILE A 157 0.31 3.49 -13.98
C ILE A 157 -0.42 4.58 -14.75
N GLU A 158 -1.65 4.28 -15.15
CA GLU A 158 -2.56 5.24 -15.79
C GLU A 158 -3.25 6.10 -14.71
N ASP A 159 -2.51 7.08 -14.18
CA ASP A 159 -3.00 7.91 -13.08
C ASP A 159 -3.93 9.03 -13.58
N LYS A 160 -5.06 9.23 -12.89
CA LYS A 160 -6.04 10.25 -13.28
C LYS A 160 -5.65 11.69 -12.95
N VAL A 161 -4.56 11.89 -12.21
CA VAL A 161 -4.05 13.22 -11.82
C VAL A 161 -2.64 13.45 -12.38
N GLN A 162 -1.75 12.47 -12.25
CA GLN A 162 -0.35 12.55 -12.69
C GLN A 162 -0.15 12.15 -14.16
N GLY A 163 -1.19 11.63 -14.81
CA GLY A 163 -1.12 11.09 -16.17
C GLY A 163 -0.47 9.70 -16.22
N THR A 164 -0.04 9.28 -17.41
CA THR A 164 0.63 8.00 -17.60
C THR A 164 2.04 8.04 -17.04
N VAL A 165 2.31 7.24 -16.01
CA VAL A 165 3.63 7.12 -15.38
C VAL A 165 4.19 5.73 -15.60
N THR A 166 5.40 5.66 -16.14
CA THR A 166 6.05 4.38 -16.51
C THR A 166 7.25 4.11 -15.61
N PHE A 167 7.26 2.93 -14.99
CA PHE A 167 8.35 2.44 -14.15
C PHE A 167 9.05 1.29 -14.86
N ARG A 168 10.39 1.33 -14.93
CA ARG A 168 11.13 0.17 -15.39
C ARG A 168 11.06 -0.92 -14.32
N ASN A 169 10.81 -2.16 -14.73
CA ASN A 169 10.68 -3.26 -13.79
C ASN A 169 12.01 -3.61 -13.10
N ASP A 170 13.15 -3.27 -13.70
CA ASP A 170 14.47 -3.40 -13.06
C ASP A 170 14.72 -2.39 -11.92
N GLN A 171 13.80 -1.43 -11.72
CA GLN A 171 13.81 -0.48 -10.60
C GLN A 171 12.84 -0.89 -9.47
N LEU A 172 12.05 -1.96 -9.67
CA LEU A 172 11.10 -2.47 -8.69
C LEU A 172 11.67 -3.75 -8.06
N ASP A 173 11.64 -3.82 -6.73
CA ASP A 173 12.16 -4.95 -5.97
C ASP A 173 11.13 -6.09 -5.82
N ASP A 174 11.66 -7.30 -5.58
CA ASP A 174 10.91 -8.45 -5.03
C ASP A 174 10.56 -8.16 -3.56
N MET A 175 9.58 -7.27 -3.37
CA MET A 175 9.21 -6.74 -2.05
C MET A 175 8.74 -7.86 -1.11
N VAL A 176 9.00 -7.71 0.18
CA VAL A 176 8.48 -8.62 1.21
C VAL A 176 6.98 -8.42 1.33
N CYS A 177 6.22 -9.50 1.21
CA CYS A 177 4.76 -9.55 1.40
C CYS A 177 4.39 -10.07 2.79
N LEU A 178 5.11 -11.09 3.27
CA LEU A 178 4.92 -11.70 4.59
C LEU A 178 6.26 -11.84 5.30
N ARG A 179 6.34 -11.37 6.54
CA ARG A 179 7.52 -11.52 7.40
C ARG A 179 7.59 -12.95 7.97
N SER A 180 8.75 -13.30 8.53
CA SER A 180 9.00 -14.64 9.09
C SER A 180 8.19 -14.96 10.34
N ASP A 181 7.72 -13.94 11.06
CA ASP A 181 6.79 -14.04 12.17
C ASP A 181 5.32 -14.16 11.71
N GLY A 182 5.07 -14.19 10.40
CA GLY A 182 3.73 -14.23 9.82
C GLY A 182 3.05 -12.86 9.68
N THR A 183 3.70 -11.77 10.07
CA THR A 183 3.13 -10.42 9.97
C THR A 183 3.13 -9.94 8.51
N PRO A 184 1.97 -9.54 7.94
CA PRO A 184 1.91 -9.00 6.59
C PRO A 184 2.56 -7.61 6.51
N THR A 185 3.12 -7.26 5.35
CA THR A 185 3.62 -5.90 5.12
C THR A 185 2.49 -4.98 4.64
N TYR A 186 2.66 -3.68 4.87
CA TYR A 186 1.76 -2.64 4.34
C TYR A 186 1.47 -2.82 2.84
N MET A 187 2.51 -3.14 2.06
CA MET A 187 2.41 -3.28 0.61
C MET A 187 1.47 -4.41 0.16
N LEU A 188 1.34 -5.45 0.97
CA LEU A 188 0.37 -6.51 0.76
C LEU A 188 -1.00 -6.13 1.34
N ALA A 189 -1.04 -5.76 2.62
CA ALA A 189 -2.28 -5.53 3.36
C ALA A 189 -3.22 -4.54 2.66
N VAL A 190 -2.67 -3.41 2.19
CA VAL A 190 -3.46 -2.39 1.49
C VAL A 190 -4.13 -2.89 0.21
N VAL A 191 -3.47 -3.80 -0.53
CA VAL A 191 -3.99 -4.36 -1.79
C VAL A 191 -5.08 -5.38 -1.51
N VAL A 192 -4.86 -6.25 -0.51
CA VAL A 192 -5.85 -7.24 -0.10
C VAL A 192 -7.11 -6.55 0.40
N ASP A 193 -6.97 -5.57 1.30
CA ASP A 193 -8.13 -4.82 1.80
C ASP A 193 -8.83 -4.04 0.68
N ASP A 194 -8.08 -3.37 -0.21
CA ASP A 194 -8.69 -2.64 -1.32
C ASP A 194 -9.47 -3.61 -2.25
N HIS A 195 -8.96 -4.83 -2.48
CA HIS A 195 -9.68 -5.86 -3.23
C HIS A 195 -10.93 -6.37 -2.49
N ASP A 196 -10.78 -6.83 -1.24
CA ASP A 196 -11.86 -7.43 -0.45
C ASP A 196 -12.98 -6.41 -0.12
N MET A 197 -12.63 -5.13 0.02
CA MET A 197 -13.59 -4.02 0.20
C MET A 197 -14.24 -3.56 -1.13
N GLY A 198 -13.82 -4.10 -2.27
CA GLY A 198 -14.32 -3.70 -3.59
C GLY A 198 -13.95 -2.27 -4.00
N VAL A 199 -12.81 -1.75 -3.52
CA VAL A 199 -12.33 -0.40 -3.87
C VAL A 199 -12.09 -0.31 -5.36
N THR A 200 -12.74 0.66 -5.99
CA THR A 200 -12.63 0.91 -7.44
C THR A 200 -11.67 2.05 -7.78
N HIS A 201 -11.48 3.00 -6.85
CA HIS A 201 -10.69 4.20 -7.03
C HIS A 201 -9.85 4.43 -5.76
N VAL A 202 -8.52 4.44 -5.92
CA VAL A 202 -7.58 4.77 -4.86
C VAL A 202 -7.09 6.20 -5.06
N ILE A 203 -7.64 7.12 -4.27
CA ILE A 203 -7.28 8.54 -4.28
C ILE A 203 -6.43 8.83 -3.03
N ARG A 204 -5.14 9.15 -3.23
CA ARG A 204 -4.16 9.37 -2.14
C ARG A 204 -3.04 10.32 -2.55
N GLY A 205 -2.17 10.71 -1.63
CA GLY A 205 -1.03 11.60 -1.90
C GLY A 205 -0.03 11.02 -2.91
N ASP A 206 0.59 11.87 -3.73
CA ASP A 206 1.58 11.51 -4.75
C ASP A 206 2.91 10.97 -4.21
N ASP A 207 3.17 11.13 -2.92
CA ASP A 207 4.22 10.41 -2.21
C ASP A 207 4.04 8.88 -2.21
N HIS A 208 2.86 8.39 -2.57
CA HIS A 208 2.58 6.97 -2.73
C HIS A 208 2.56 6.49 -4.20
N LEU A 209 2.92 7.33 -5.17
CA LEU A 209 2.90 6.95 -6.59
C LEU A 209 3.84 5.77 -6.89
N ASN A 210 5.03 5.76 -6.30
CA ASN A 210 5.98 4.64 -6.41
C ASN A 210 5.44 3.35 -5.76
N ASN A 211 4.56 3.47 -4.76
CA ASN A 211 3.92 2.32 -4.14
C ASN A 211 2.83 1.75 -5.06
N ALA A 212 2.15 2.57 -5.87
CA ALA A 212 1.15 2.10 -6.84
C ALA A 212 1.76 1.13 -7.86
N ALA A 213 2.99 1.40 -8.33
CA ALA A 213 3.72 0.49 -9.21
C ALA A 213 3.92 -0.90 -8.58
N ARG A 214 4.38 -0.94 -7.32
CA ARG A 214 4.59 -2.19 -6.57
C ARG A 214 3.27 -2.89 -6.22
N GLN A 215 2.25 -2.14 -5.81
CA GLN A 215 0.93 -2.67 -5.46
C GLN A 215 0.21 -3.27 -6.67
N THR A 216 0.36 -2.65 -7.84
CA THR A 216 -0.16 -3.17 -9.11
C THR A 216 0.39 -4.57 -9.41
N GLN A 217 1.63 -4.87 -9.03
CA GLN A 217 2.19 -6.22 -9.20
C GLN A 217 1.52 -7.27 -8.31
N VAL A 218 1.01 -6.90 -7.13
CA VAL A 218 0.22 -7.80 -6.26
C VAL A 218 -1.15 -8.07 -6.87
N TYR A 219 -1.83 -7.04 -7.39
CA TYR A 219 -3.09 -7.23 -8.14
C TYR A 219 -2.88 -8.19 -9.32
N ASN A 220 -1.83 -7.98 -10.11
CA ASN A 220 -1.50 -8.84 -11.26
C ASN A 220 -1.19 -10.28 -10.83
N ALA A 221 -0.40 -10.46 -9.76
CA ALA A 221 -0.07 -11.77 -9.21
C ALA A 221 -1.30 -12.58 -8.80
N MET A 222 -2.33 -11.90 -8.29
CA MET A 222 -3.59 -12.57 -7.91
C MET A 222 -4.58 -12.70 -9.06
N GLY A 223 -4.37 -12.00 -10.17
CA GLY A 223 -5.33 -11.89 -11.27
C GLY A 223 -6.52 -11.00 -10.92
N TRP A 224 -6.33 -10.04 -10.03
CA TRP A 224 -7.35 -9.09 -9.59
C TRP A 224 -7.39 -7.85 -10.47
N THR A 225 -8.57 -7.23 -10.57
CA THR A 225 -8.72 -5.94 -11.25
C THR A 225 -7.99 -4.85 -10.48
N VAL A 226 -7.07 -4.16 -11.15
CA VAL A 226 -6.37 -2.99 -10.60
C VAL A 226 -7.34 -1.82 -10.48
N PRO A 227 -7.44 -1.15 -9.31
CA PRO A 227 -8.30 0.02 -9.16
C PRO A 227 -7.75 1.20 -9.97
N VAL A 228 -8.61 2.19 -10.21
CA VAL A 228 -8.17 3.46 -10.79
C VAL A 228 -7.29 4.19 -9.78
N TRP A 229 -6.08 4.55 -10.20
CA TRP A 229 -5.15 5.37 -9.41
C TRP A 229 -5.38 6.86 -9.62
N ALA A 230 -5.34 7.63 -8.55
CA ALA A 230 -5.35 9.09 -8.59
C ALA A 230 -4.47 9.65 -7.47
N HIS A 231 -3.30 10.19 -7.85
CA HIS A 231 -2.29 10.66 -6.91
C HIS A 231 -2.32 12.20 -6.81
N ILE A 232 -2.83 12.72 -5.70
CA ILE A 232 -3.00 14.17 -5.49
C ILE A 232 -1.70 14.83 -4.99
N PRO A 233 -1.28 15.98 -5.55
CA PRO A 233 -0.07 16.69 -5.12
C PRO A 233 -0.13 17.12 -3.65
N LEU A 234 0.94 16.91 -2.89
CA LEU A 234 0.99 17.32 -1.48
C LEU A 234 0.76 18.82 -1.27
N ILE A 235 0.24 19.16 -0.08
CA ILE A 235 0.15 20.56 0.35
C ILE A 235 1.55 21.04 0.73
N HIS A 236 1.96 22.15 0.12
CA HIS A 236 3.21 22.83 0.45
C HIS A 236 2.92 24.05 1.33
N GLY A 237 3.79 24.31 2.30
CA GLY A 237 3.75 25.53 3.10
C GLY A 237 4.21 26.75 2.30
N PRO A 238 4.11 27.95 2.88
CA PRO A 238 4.59 29.18 2.24
C PRO A 238 6.09 29.15 1.88
N ASP A 239 6.86 28.28 2.54
CA ASP A 239 8.29 28.04 2.30
C ASP A 239 8.56 27.04 1.15
N GLY A 240 7.51 26.57 0.47
CA GLY A 240 7.60 25.59 -0.61
C GLY A 240 7.94 24.17 -0.12
N LYS A 241 8.04 23.92 1.18
CA LYS A 241 8.28 22.57 1.73
C LYS A 241 6.96 21.85 1.98
N LYS A 242 7.00 20.51 2.00
CA LYS A 242 5.87 19.68 2.40
C LYS A 242 5.36 20.11 3.78
N LEU A 243 4.07 20.45 3.86
CA LEU A 243 3.43 20.73 5.13
C LEU A 243 3.38 19.43 5.94
N SER A 244 4.12 19.39 7.05
CA SER A 244 4.26 18.20 7.90
C SER A 244 3.74 18.47 9.31
N LYS A 245 3.55 17.40 10.11
CA LYS A 245 3.20 17.49 11.54
C LYS A 245 4.13 18.44 12.34
N ARG A 246 5.35 18.72 11.86
CA ARG A 246 6.33 19.61 12.52
C ARG A 246 6.16 21.09 12.19
N HIS A 247 5.43 21.46 11.14
CA HIS A 247 5.31 22.85 10.67
C HIS A 247 3.98 23.52 11.08
N GLY A 248 3.44 23.15 12.25
CA GLY A 248 2.39 23.95 12.90
C GLY A 248 0.99 23.88 12.27
N ALA A 249 0.74 22.92 11.37
CA ALA A 249 -0.63 22.62 10.90
C ALA A 249 -1.37 21.77 11.93
N VAL A 250 -1.57 22.33 13.12
CA VAL A 250 -2.54 21.87 14.10
C VAL A 250 -3.84 22.61 13.83
N GLY A 251 -4.83 21.88 13.33
CA GLY A 251 -6.22 22.30 13.22
C GLY A 251 -7.07 21.26 13.93
#